data_AF-A0A1C3WJI0-F1
#
_entry.id   AF-A0A1C3WJI0-F1
#
_cell.length_a   1.000
_cell.length_b   1.000
_cell.length_c   1.000
_cell.angle_alpha   90.00
_cell.angle_beta   90.00
_cell.angle_gamma   90.00
#
_symmetry.space_group_name_H-M   'P 1'
#
loop_
_entity.id
_entity.type
_entity.pdbx_description
1 polymer ?
#
loop_
_entity_poly.entity_id
_entity_poly.type
_entity_poly.pdbx_seq_one_letter_code
_entity_poly.pdbx_strand_id
1 'polypeptide(L)'
;MTKQVQLPTDLLHRRMTLVNEVAGLNAKALKMTQMLAGTEMEVLRIELEISREGVTGQLVRNLHEVEDSATSIRLRQKICEDQIAEAEEAIAEIDRLLEERAGS
;
A
#
# COMPACT_ATOMS: atom_id res chain seq x y z
N MET A 1 -14.29 -17.36 28.92
CA MET A 1 -14.31 -17.09 27.48
C MET A 1 -13.91 -18.37 26.78
N THR A 2 -14.86 -19.04 26.13
CA THR A 2 -14.66 -20.34 25.48
C THR A 2 -13.66 -20.17 24.34
N LYS A 3 -12.49 -20.84 24.42
CA LYS A 3 -11.57 -20.99 23.29
C LYS A 3 -12.38 -21.65 22.17
N GLN A 4 -12.80 -20.86 21.19
CA GLN A 4 -13.53 -21.39 20.05
C GLN A 4 -12.56 -22.29 19.29
N VAL A 5 -12.84 -23.59 19.27
CA VAL A 5 -12.01 -24.58 18.58
C VAL A 5 -12.21 -24.34 17.09
N GLN A 6 -11.40 -23.46 16.49
CA GLN A 6 -11.34 -23.31 15.04
C GLN A 6 -10.87 -24.63 14.44
N LEU A 7 -11.52 -25.17 13.41
CA LEU A 7 -11.05 -26.38 12.75
C LEU A 7 -9.85 -26.03 11.84
N PRO A 8 -8.91 -26.97 11.58
CA PRO A 8 -7.80 -26.72 10.64
C PRO A 8 -8.28 -26.21 9.27
N THR A 9 -9.44 -26.68 8.80
CA THR A 9 -10.07 -26.21 7.56
C THR A 9 -10.48 -24.74 7.63
N ASP A 10 -10.96 -24.25 8.78
CA ASP A 10 -11.34 -22.84 8.97
C ASP A 10 -10.10 -21.93 8.92
N LEU A 11 -9.01 -22.39 9.54
CA LEU A 11 -7.72 -21.69 9.51
C LEU A 11 -7.17 -21.61 8.08
N LEU A 12 -7.23 -22.71 7.32
CA LEU A 12 -6.81 -22.73 5.91
C LEU A 12 -7.64 -21.80 5.03
N HIS A 13 -8.97 -21.77 5.19
CA HIS A 13 -9.83 -20.83 4.47
C HIS A 13 -9.46 -19.38 4.79
N ARG A 14 -9.29 -19.06 6.08
CA ARG A 14 -8.92 -17.70 6.50
C ARG A 14 -7.54 -17.28 5.97
N ARG A 15 -6.58 -18.20 5.98
CA ARG A 15 -5.26 -18.00 5.38
C ARG A 15 -5.37 -17.66 3.89
N MET A 16 -6.18 -18.43 3.15
CA MET A 16 -6.37 -18.21 1.72
C MET A 16 -7.04 -16.85 1.42
N THR A 17 -7.99 -16.43 2.26
CA THR A 17 -8.58 -15.08 2.18
C THR A 17 -7.53 -13.98 2.39
N LEU A 18 -6.69 -14.10 3.42
CA LEU A 18 -5.64 -13.10 3.71
C LEU A 18 -4.57 -13.06 2.61
N VAL A 19 -4.18 -14.21 2.05
CA VAL A 19 -3.24 -14.25 0.91
C VAL A 19 -3.82 -13.51 -0.30
N ASN A 20 -5.10 -13.69 -0.60
CA ASN A 20 -5.77 -12.94 -1.67
C ASN A 20 -5.83 -11.44 -1.37
N GLU A 21 -6.05 -11.07 -0.12
CA GLU A 21 -6.03 -9.67 0.33
C GLU A 21 -4.64 -9.04 0.14
N VAL A 22 -3.57 -9.71 0.61
CA VAL A 22 -2.18 -9.28 0.42
C VAL A 22 -1.85 -9.13 -1.06
N ALA A 23 -2.27 -10.06 -1.92
CA ALA A 23 -2.07 -9.95 -3.36
C ALA A 23 -2.75 -8.70 -3.96
N GLY A 24 -3.98 -8.40 -3.53
CA GLY A 24 -4.71 -7.19 -3.93
C GLY A 24 -4.05 -5.91 -3.43
N LEU A 25 -3.60 -5.90 -2.18
CA LEU A 25 -2.87 -4.77 -1.59
C LEU A 25 -1.53 -4.52 -2.29
N ASN A 26 -0.78 -5.58 -2.63
CA ASN A 26 0.47 -5.46 -3.39
C ASN A 26 0.24 -4.87 -4.79
N ALA A 27 -0.81 -5.29 -5.49
CA ALA A 27 -1.18 -4.70 -6.77
C ALA A 27 -1.54 -3.20 -6.64
N LYS A 28 -2.25 -2.83 -5.57
CA LYS A 28 -2.60 -1.45 -5.24
C LYS A 28 -1.36 -0.61 -4.91
N ALA A 29 -0.44 -1.13 -4.11
CA ALA A 29 0.83 -0.48 -3.77
C ALA A 29 1.66 -0.23 -5.03
N LEU A 30 1.81 -1.23 -5.91
CA LEU A 30 2.51 -1.09 -7.19
C LEU A 30 1.89 0.02 -8.06
N LYS A 31 0.56 0.05 -8.16
CA LYS A 31 -0.14 1.11 -8.91
C LYS A 31 0.14 2.49 -8.33
N MET A 32 0.14 2.63 -7.00
CA MET A 32 0.46 3.90 -6.36
C MET A 32 1.91 4.32 -6.60
N THR A 33 2.87 3.39 -6.59
CA THR A 33 4.27 3.67 -6.94
C THR A 33 4.40 4.21 -8.36
N GLN A 34 3.69 3.61 -9.32
CA GLN A 34 3.67 4.11 -10.70
C GLN A 34 3.04 5.50 -10.81
N MET A 35 1.93 5.74 -10.09
CA MET A 35 1.28 7.06 -10.06
C MET A 35 2.19 8.12 -9.42
N LEU A 36 2.89 7.78 -8.34
CA LEU A 36 3.82 8.69 -7.68
C LEU A 36 4.96 9.07 -8.62
N ALA A 37 5.58 8.08 -9.28
CA ALA A 37 6.65 8.33 -10.24
C ALA A 37 6.19 9.27 -11.38
N GLY A 38 4.99 9.06 -11.93
CA GLY A 38 4.42 9.97 -12.93
C GLY A 38 4.19 11.40 -12.38
N THR A 39 3.78 11.51 -11.12
CA THR A 39 3.57 12.80 -10.45
C THR A 39 4.90 13.53 -10.20
N GLU A 40 5.93 12.81 -9.76
CA GLU A 40 7.28 13.35 -9.53
C GLU A 40 7.95 13.80 -10.83
N MET A 41 7.72 13.08 -11.93
CA MET A 41 8.16 13.53 -13.26
C MET A 41 7.49 14.84 -13.67
N GLU A 42 6.21 15.03 -13.32
CA GLU A 42 5.48 16.27 -13.62
C GLU A 42 5.97 17.45 -12.76
N VAL A 43 6.30 17.21 -11.48
CA VAL A 43 6.98 18.22 -10.62
C VAL A 43 8.26 18.69 -11.31
N LEU A 44 9.14 17.76 -11.67
CA LEU A 44 10.41 18.07 -12.33
C LEU A 44 10.21 18.82 -13.64
N ARG A 45 9.18 18.45 -14.43
CA ARG A 45 8.84 19.14 -15.68
C ARG A 45 8.51 20.61 -15.42
N ILE A 46 7.68 20.89 -14.42
CA ILE A 46 7.25 22.26 -14.06
C ILE A 46 8.43 23.06 -13.51
N GLU A 47 9.26 22.47 -12.64
CA GLU A 47 10.47 23.12 -12.11
C GLU A 47 11.45 23.52 -13.22
N LEU A 48 11.64 22.64 -14.22
CA LEU A 48 12.47 22.93 -15.40
C LEU A 48 11.88 24.06 -16.25
N GLU A 49 10.55 24.09 -16.42
CA GLU A 49 9.86 25.17 -17.14
C GLU A 49 10.05 26.52 -16.43
N ILE A 50 9.87 26.54 -15.09
CA ILE A 50 10.15 27.72 -14.26
C ILE A 50 11.61 28.17 -14.41
N SER A 51 12.55 27.24 -14.39
CA SER A 51 13.99 27.56 -14.53
C SER A 51 14.34 28.13 -15.91
N ARG A 52 13.58 27.79 -16.97
CA ARG A 52 13.86 28.22 -18.35
C ARG A 52 13.13 29.50 -18.73
N GLU A 53 11.89 29.63 -18.31
CA GLU A 53 10.96 30.67 -18.79
C GLU A 53 10.65 31.72 -17.71
N GLY A 54 11.06 31.45 -16.46
CA GLY A 54 10.82 32.29 -15.31
C GLY A 54 9.56 31.89 -14.53
N VAL A 55 9.46 32.41 -13.31
CA VAL A 55 8.33 32.12 -12.41
C VAL A 55 7.08 32.85 -12.90
N THR A 56 6.00 32.11 -13.15
CA THR A 56 4.67 32.68 -13.37
C THR A 56 3.70 32.20 -12.30
N GLY A 57 2.66 32.99 -12.02
CA GLY A 57 1.64 32.60 -11.04
C GLY A 57 0.88 31.32 -11.43
N GLN A 58 0.78 30.99 -12.72
CA GLN A 58 0.19 29.73 -13.17
C GLN A 58 1.11 28.54 -12.88
N LEU A 59 2.41 28.67 -13.14
CA LEU A 59 3.39 27.61 -12.87
C LEU A 59 3.48 27.30 -11.38
N VAL A 60 3.47 28.32 -10.52
CA VAL A 60 3.46 28.14 -9.06
C VAL A 60 2.22 27.38 -8.60
N ARG A 61 1.04 27.70 -9.13
CA ARG A 61 -0.20 26.97 -8.79
C ARG A 61 -0.13 25.52 -9.25
N ASN A 62 0.27 25.29 -10.50
CA ASN A 62 0.40 23.94 -11.04
C ASN A 62 1.40 23.11 -10.22
N LEU A 63 2.53 23.71 -9.81
CA LEU A 63 3.53 23.04 -8.99
C LEU A 63 2.93 22.59 -7.65
N HIS A 64 2.27 23.49 -6.92
CA HIS A 64 1.62 23.15 -5.65
C HIS A 64 0.56 22.05 -5.81
N GLU A 65 -0.28 22.11 -6.86
CA GLU A 65 -1.31 21.09 -7.10
C GLU A 65 -0.70 19.69 -7.31
N VAL A 66 0.41 19.61 -8.06
CA VAL A 66 1.10 18.35 -8.33
C VAL A 66 1.85 17.85 -7.08
N GLU A 67 2.44 18.75 -6.28
CA GLU A 67 3.07 18.42 -5.00
C GLU A 67 2.06 17.91 -3.95
N ASP A 68 0.88 18.53 -3.89
CA ASP A 68 -0.23 18.08 -3.04
C ASP A 68 -0.71 16.67 -3.46
N SER A 69 -0.81 16.43 -4.76
CA SER A 69 -1.11 15.10 -5.30
C SER A 69 -0.05 14.06 -4.89
N ALA A 70 1.24 14.39 -5.03
CA ALA A 70 2.33 13.50 -4.61
C ALA A 70 2.26 13.17 -3.12
N THR A 71 2.00 14.17 -2.28
CA THR A 71 1.83 14.01 -0.83
C THR A 71 0.65 13.10 -0.51
N SER A 72 -0.49 13.29 -1.17
CA SER A 72 -1.68 12.43 -1.03
C SER A 72 -1.43 10.99 -1.47
N ILE A 73 -0.64 10.77 -2.53
CA ILE A 73 -0.27 9.42 -2.97
C ILE A 73 0.64 8.75 -1.94
N ARG A 74 1.66 9.46 -1.41
CA ARG A 74 2.57 8.92 -0.38
C ARG A 74 1.83 8.51 0.90
N LEU A 75 0.86 9.33 1.34
CA LEU A 75 0.03 8.98 2.49
C LEU A 75 -0.76 7.68 2.25
N ARG A 76 -1.34 7.54 1.05
CA ARG A 76 -2.08 6.32 0.68
C ARG A 76 -1.20 5.10 0.51
N GLN A 77 0.04 5.26 0.04
CA GLN A 77 1.04 4.18 0.01
C GLN A 77 1.32 3.68 1.41
N LYS A 78 1.63 4.59 2.35
CA LYS A 78 1.91 4.23 3.74
C LYS A 78 0.76 3.44 4.37
N ILE A 79 -0.49 3.90 4.18
CA ILE A 79 -1.67 3.17 4.65
C ILE A 79 -1.74 1.78 4.03
N CYS A 80 -1.42 1.65 2.73
CA CYS A 80 -1.43 0.36 2.05
C CYS A 80 -0.33 -0.58 2.57
N GLU A 81 0.85 -0.04 2.89
CA GLU A 81 1.98 -0.78 3.50
C GLU A 81 1.63 -1.27 4.90
N ASP A 82 1.01 -0.41 5.73
CA ASP A 82 0.53 -0.77 7.06
C ASP A 82 -0.50 -1.93 6.96
N GLN A 83 -1.43 -1.86 6.01
CA GLN A 83 -2.41 -2.92 5.75
C GLN A 83 -1.78 -4.25 5.29
N ILE A 84 -0.72 -4.19 4.49
CA ILE A 84 0.03 -5.38 4.07
C ILE A 84 0.69 -6.02 5.28
N ALA A 85 1.37 -5.23 6.11
CA ALA A 85 2.05 -5.72 7.31
C ALA A 85 1.08 -6.40 8.29
N GLU A 86 -0.09 -5.80 8.53
CA GLU A 86 -1.14 -6.38 9.38
C GLU A 86 -1.65 -7.72 8.82
N ALA A 87 -1.89 -7.81 7.51
CA ALA A 87 -2.35 -9.04 6.88
C ALA A 87 -1.29 -10.14 6.89
N GLU A 88 -0.01 -9.79 6.68
CA GLU A 88 1.12 -10.72 6.77
C GLU A 88 1.32 -11.24 8.20
N GLU A 89 1.19 -10.39 9.22
CA GLU A 89 1.25 -10.81 10.63
C GLU A 89 0.11 -11.78 10.96
N ALA A 90 -1.11 -11.50 10.47
CA ALA A 90 -2.26 -12.39 10.65
C ALA A 90 -2.07 -13.76 9.96
N ILE A 91 -1.43 -13.80 8.78
CA ILE A 91 -1.06 -15.05 8.11
C ILE A 91 -0.04 -15.82 8.96
N ALA A 92 1.00 -15.15 9.47
CA ALA A 92 2.03 -15.79 10.29
C ALA A 92 1.48 -16.37 11.60
N GLU A 93 0.46 -15.74 12.20
CA GLU A 93 -0.25 -16.30 13.35
C GLU A 93 -1.05 -17.55 12.97
N ILE A 94 -1.77 -17.53 11.84
CA ILE A 94 -2.52 -18.70 11.36
C ILE A 94 -1.57 -19.87 11.05
N ASP A 95 -0.42 -19.60 10.45
CA ASP A 95 0.59 -20.61 10.13
C ASP A 95 1.10 -21.28 11.41
N ARG A 96 1.39 -20.52 12.47
CA ARG A 96 1.74 -21.06 13.79
C ARG A 96 0.63 -21.94 14.37
N LEU A 97 -0.63 -21.50 14.32
CA LEU A 97 -1.78 -22.29 14.82
C LEU A 97 -2.01 -23.58 14.04
N LEU A 98 -1.72 -23.59 12.74
CA LEU A 98 -1.79 -24.78 11.90
C LEU A 98 -0.68 -25.78 12.24
N GLU A 99 0.55 -25.29 12.44
CA GLU A 99 1.70 -26.11 12.84
C GLU A 99 1.49 -26.78 14.21
N GLU A 100 1.02 -26.04 15.21
CA GLU A 100 0.70 -26.56 16.55
C GLU A 100 -0.28 -27.75 16.50
N ARG A 101 -1.22 -27.71 15.55
CA ARG A 101 -2.26 -28.73 15.38
C ARG A 101 -1.84 -29.88 14.48
N ALA A 102 -0.88 -29.67 13.59
CA ALA A 102 -0.31 -30.73 12.77
C ALA A 102 0.75 -31.55 13.52
N GLY A 103 1.36 -30.98 14.57
CA GLY A 103 2.32 -31.66 15.45
C GLY A 103 1.73 -32.33 16.69
N SER A 104 0.40 -32.29 16.89
CA SER A 104 -0.35 -32.99 17.95
C SER A 104 -1.04 -34.23 17.40
#